data_AF-A0A9E0IN89-F1
#
_entry.id   AF-A0A9E0IN89-F1
#
_cell.length_a   1.000
_cell.length_b   1.000
_cell.length_c   1.000
_cell.angle_alpha   90.00
_cell.angle_beta   90.00
_cell.angle_gamma   90.00
#
_symmetry.space_group_name_H-M   'P 1'
#
loop_
_entity.id
_entity.type
_entity.pdbx_description
1 polymer ?
#
loop_
_entity_poly.entity_id
_entity_poly.type
_entity_poly.pdbx_seq_one_letter_code
_entity_poly.pdbx_strand_id
1 'polypeptide(L)' 'MTTRLDEGTAIAGARAVAAERGWRWEAPVKARRSRTWWPLGRRTWEVRTNAEHIGCNVLVVLDAATGRVVRAAWLPR' A
#
# COMPACT_ATOMS: atom_id res chain seq x y z
N MET A 1 -2.15 13.79 -19.14
CA MET A 1 -1.47 14.12 -17.87
C MET A 1 -1.28 12.83 -17.10
N THR A 2 -0.05 12.32 -16.99
CA THR A 2 0.24 11.05 -16.30
C THR A 2 0.45 11.35 -14.82
N THR A 3 -0.63 11.44 -14.05
CA THR A 3 -0.58 11.81 -12.63
C THR A 3 0.12 10.70 -11.84
N ARG A 4 1.36 10.95 -11.41
CA ARG A 4 2.08 10.04 -10.49
C ARG A 4 1.45 10.14 -9.12
N LEU A 5 1.08 9.01 -8.53
CA LEU A 5 0.54 8.92 -7.18
C LEU A 5 1.60 9.43 -6.18
N ASP A 6 1.23 10.39 -5.34
CA ASP A 6 2.04 10.80 -4.19
C ASP A 6 1.83 9.86 -2.99
N GLU A 7 2.61 10.08 -1.94
CA GLU A 7 2.57 9.24 -0.74
C GLU A 7 1.22 9.34 -0.01
N GLY A 8 0.68 10.55 0.14
CA GLY A 8 -0.59 10.79 0.84
C GLY A 8 -1.76 10.12 0.13
N THR A 9 -1.80 10.19 -1.21
CA THR A 9 -2.81 9.52 -2.03
C THR A 9 -2.65 8.00 -1.97
N ALA A 10 -1.41 7.49 -1.91
CA ALA A 10 -1.17 6.06 -1.72
C ALA A 10 -1.72 5.56 -0.37
N ILE A 11 -1.45 6.31 0.70
CA ILE A 11 -1.95 6.00 2.04
C ILE A 11 -3.47 6.05 2.09
N ALA A 12 -4.09 7.09 1.50
CA ALA A 12 -5.54 7.23 1.45
C ALA A 12 -6.20 6.06 0.69
N GLY A 13 -5.64 5.69 -0.47
CA GLY A 13 -6.12 4.54 -1.25
C GLY A 13 -5.99 3.22 -0.48
N ALA A 14 -4.84 2.99 0.18
CA ALA A 14 -4.64 1.80 1.00
C ALA A 14 -5.60 1.75 2.20
N ARG A 15 -5.88 2.90 2.84
CA ARG A 15 -6.84 3.00 3.93
C ARG A 15 -8.27 2.69 3.49
N ALA A 16 -8.67 3.15 2.30
CA ALA A 16 -9.97 2.83 1.72
C ALA A 16 -10.12 1.31 1.48
N VAL A 17 -9.09 0.66 0.93
CA VAL A 17 -9.08 -0.80 0.72
C VAL A 17 -9.20 -1.56 2.04
N ALA A 18 -8.51 -1.11 3.09
CA ALA A 18 -8.62 -1.72 4.41
C ALA A 18 -10.03 -1.55 4.99
N ALA A 19 -10.63 -0.36 4.88
CA ALA A 19 -11.99 -0.10 5.35
C ALA A 19 -13.03 -0.94 4.61
N GLU A 20 -12.94 -1.06 3.29
CA GLU A 20 -13.82 -1.90 2.46
C GLU A 20 -13.76 -3.38 2.88
N ARG A 21 -12.59 -3.85 3.29
CA ARG A 21 -12.35 -5.24 3.70
C ARG A 21 -12.53 -5.49 5.20
N GLY A 22 -12.89 -4.47 5.98
CA GLY A 22 -13.00 -4.57 7.44
C GLY A 22 -11.66 -4.84 8.15
N TRP A 23 -10.54 -4.50 7.52
CA TRP A 23 -9.21 -4.69 8.07
C TRP A 23 -8.84 -3.58 9.04
N ARG A 24 -8.27 -3.94 10.19
CA ARG A 24 -7.80 -2.97 11.19
C ARG A 24 -6.65 -2.13 10.63
N TRP A 25 -6.81 -0.82 10.71
CA TRP A 25 -5.81 0.14 10.27
C TRP A 25 -5.10 0.75 11.48
N GLU A 26 -3.85 0.37 11.72
CA GLU A 26 -3.07 0.82 12.87
C GLU A 26 -1.85 1.64 12.46
N ALA A 27 -1.58 2.71 13.23
CA ALA A 27 -0.33 3.43 13.15
C ALA A 27 0.80 2.62 13.83
N PRO A 28 2.08 2.81 13.45
CA PRO A 28 2.56 3.70 12.40
C PRO A 28 2.31 3.16 10.99
N VAL A 29 1.93 4.05 10.08
CA VAL A 29 1.76 3.75 8.65
C VAL A 29 3.05 4.12 7.93
N LYS A 30 3.57 3.20 7.12
CA LYS A 30 4.75 3.45 6.29
C LYS A 30 4.40 3.23 4.83
N ALA A 31 4.60 4.26 4.02
CA ALA A 31 4.48 4.17 2.58
C ALA A 31 5.88 4.23 1.96
N ARG A 32 6.22 3.22 1.16
CA ARG A 32 7.50 3.14 0.47
C ARG A 32 7.25 3.01 -1.02
N ARG A 33 7.82 3.92 -1.80
CA ARG A 33 7.86 3.78 -3.25
C ARG A 33 8.91 2.73 -3.60
N SER A 34 8.47 1.66 -4.26
CA SER A 34 9.30 0.54 -4.68
C SER A 34 9.32 0.46 -6.20
N ARG A 35 10.43 -0.03 -6.75
CA ARG A 35 10.53 -0.38 -8.16
C ARG A 35 10.62 -1.89 -8.22
N THR A 36 9.52 -2.56 -8.52
CA THR A 36 9.54 -4.02 -8.66
C THR A 36 10.42 -4.35 -9.87
N TRP A 37 11.52 -5.05 -9.63
CA TRP A 37 12.33 -5.61 -10.68
C TRP A 37 11.63 -6.90 -11.16
N TRP A 38 11.33 -6.95 -12.46
CA TRP A 38 10.75 -8.06 -13.22
C TRP A 38 9.22 -8.34 -13.09
N PRO A 39 8.50 -8.62 -14.20
CA PRO A 39 8.92 -8.55 -15.62
C PRO A 39 8.62 -7.20 -16.30
N LEU A 40 7.98 -6.23 -15.64
CA LEU A 40 7.46 -5.01 -16.32
C LEU A 40 7.89 -3.67 -15.70
N GLY A 41 8.88 -3.65 -14.79
CA GLY A 41 9.50 -2.41 -14.30
C GLY A 41 8.52 -1.37 -13.72
N ARG A 42 7.36 -1.82 -13.22
CA ARG A 42 6.33 -0.90 -12.71
C ARG A 42 6.76 -0.31 -11.39
N ARG A 43 6.56 1.01 -11.26
CA ARG A 43 6.72 1.72 -9.99
C ARG A 43 5.49 1.44 -9.16
N THR A 44 5.69 1.01 -7.92
CA THR A 44 4.60 0.68 -6.99
C THR A 44 4.79 1.44 -5.69
N TRP A 45 3.70 1.62 -4.97
CA TRP A 45 3.67 2.09 -3.61
C TRP A 45 3.30 0.93 -2.71
N GLU A 46 4.21 0.55 -1.81
CA GLU A 46 3.93 -0.40 -0.75
C GLU A 46 3.54 0.38 0.51
N VAL A 47 2.30 0.23 0.95
CA VAL A 47 1.77 0.82 2.18
C VAL A 47 1.58 -0.28 3.21
N ARG A 48 2.23 -0.13 4.36
CA ARG A 48 2.09 -1.04 5.51
C ARG A 48 1.56 -0.29 6.72
N THR A 49 0.58 -0.88 7.38
CA THR A 49 0.15 -0.47 8.74
C THR A 49 1.00 -1.17 9.78
N ASN A 50 0.99 -0.68 11.02
CA ASN A 50 1.73 -1.28 12.14
C ASN A 50 3.22 -1.57 11.78
N ALA A 51 3.82 -0.72 10.94
CA ALA A 51 5.02 -1.08 10.17
C ALA A 51 6.28 -1.21 11.02
N GLU A 52 6.24 -0.73 12.26
CA GLU A 52 7.34 -0.74 13.22
C GLU A 52 7.15 -1.78 14.33
N HIS A 53 6.05 -2.53 14.33
CA HIS A 53 5.78 -3.53 15.36
C HIS A 53 5.66 -4.96 14.80
N ILE A 54 5.82 -5.91 15.70
CA ILE A 54 5.56 -7.33 15.47
C ILE A 54 4.09 -7.58 15.74
N GLY A 55 3.33 -7.98 14.72
CA GLY A 55 1.93 -8.34 14.89
C GLY A 55 1.13 -8.17 13.61
N CYS A 56 -0.18 -8.16 13.77
CA CYS A 56 -1.11 -7.97 12.69
C CYS A 56 -0.84 -6.67 11.91
N ASN A 57 -0.73 -6.76 10.59
CA ASN A 57 -0.63 -5.60 9.72
C ASN A 57 -1.37 -5.77 8.39
N VAL A 58 -1.65 -4.64 7.75
CA VAL A 58 -2.19 -4.54 6.39
C VAL A 58 -1.04 -4.20 5.48
N LEU A 59 -0.89 -4.94 4.38
CA LEU A 59 -0.03 -4.59 3.26
C LEU A 59 -0.88 -4.32 2.03
N VAL A 60 -0.81 -3.09 1.51
CA VAL A 60 -1.41 -2.73 0.22
C VAL A 60 -0.32 -2.27 -0.72
N VAL A 61 -0.31 -2.81 -1.93
CA VAL A 61 0.58 -2.42 -3.02
C VAL A 61 -0.25 -1.79 -4.12
N LEU A 62 0.06 -0.54 -4.45
CA LEU A 62 -0.62 0.26 -5.45
C LEU A 62 0.31 0.53 -6.64
N ASP A 63 -0.21 0.55 -7.85
CA ASP A 63 0.52 0.99 -9.03
C ASP A 63 0.70 2.52 -8.96
N ALA A 64 1.94 2.99 -9.09
CA ALA A 64 2.25 4.41 -8.88
C ALA A 64 1.81 5.32 -10.03
N ALA A 65 1.41 4.78 -11.19
CA ALA A 65 0.92 5.55 -12.33
C ALA A 65 -0.61 5.64 -12.35
N THR A 66 -1.29 4.58 -11.91
CA THR A 66 -2.75 4.45 -12.03
C THR A 66 -3.48 4.45 -10.69
N GLY A 67 -2.77 4.25 -9.57
CA GLY A 67 -3.37 4.08 -8.25
C GLY A 67 -4.10 2.75 -8.07
N ARG A 68 -4.05 1.84 -9.07
CA ARG A 68 -4.72 0.55 -8.98
C ARG A 68 -4.06 -0.33 -7.92
N VAL A 69 -4.88 -1.03 -7.13
CA VAL A 69 -4.40 -2.03 -6.19
C VAL A 69 -3.83 -3.20 -6.98
N VAL A 70 -2.51 -3.39 -6.89
CA VAL A 70 -1.80 -4.53 -7.47
C VAL A 70 -1.87 -5.72 -6.52
N ARG A 71 -1.82 -5.46 -5.21
CA ARG A 71 -1.89 -6.48 -4.16
C ARG A 71 -2.47 -5.88 -2.89
N ALA A 72 -3.29 -6.65 -2.19
CA ALA A 72 -3.76 -6.31 -0.85
C ALA A 72 -3.73 -7.58 0.01
N ALA A 73 -3.15 -7.50 1.20
CA ALA A 73 -3.03 -8.63 2.10
C ALA A 73 -3.23 -8.17 3.56
N TRP A 74 -4.04 -8.95 4.28
CA TRP A 74 -4.07 -8.96 5.73
C TRP A 74 -3.02 -9.95 6.21
N LEU A 75 -2.10 -9.47 7.04
CA LEU A 75 -1.01 -10.27 7.61
C LEU A 75 -1.30 -10.38 9.11
N PRO A 76 -2.06 -11.41 9.54
CA PRO A 76 -2.63 -11.46 10.88
C PRO A 76 -1.60 -11.60 12.00
N ARG A 77 -0.43 -12.19 11.73
CA ARG A 77 0.58 -12.62 12.70
C ARG A 77 0.00 -13.26 13.97
#